data_AF-A0A963UWF7-F1
#
_entry.id   AF-A0A963UWF7-F1
#
_cell.length_a   1.000
_cell.length_b   1.000
_cell.length_c   1.000
_cell.angle_alpha   90.00
_cell.angle_beta   90.00
_cell.angle_gamma   90.00
#
_symmetry.space_group_name_H-M   'P 1'
#
loop_
_entity.id
_entity.type
_entity.pdbx_description
1 polymer ?
#
loop_
_entity_poly.entity_id
_entity_poly.type
_entity_poly.pdbx_seq_one_letter_code
_entity_poly.pdbx_strand_id
1 'polypeptide(L)'
;MKVSYYRQPGYGEPGCENLINLPRGYYPAQIAANQLLGRGDKIARLVYNRIVHLKAGDPVFAREFNRRVHVAEATVPPLPGVPLRIGLDQGLKGAAVIGQCVAEGTGWDRHIHWRILGELHFPAERLLARVFGQRLADYLEERWPGWRIEGGWGDMAGEQGSSLAEEENETWNRLVGQSAGFRVRPQKIGANRIQPRLEAVRAALEAPTRGGLPGLLIDPGAKFLIAGFEARYVWTEEVNASGDKRKVPDKRLTEANVMDAAQYLMLSEVRGSGLSPHSFPETRAGGAEPGVPSRRGAPPPPGLVTGYDILNPNGGLN
;
A
#
# COMPACT_ATOMS: atom_id res chain seq x y z
N MET A 1 31.82 -12.58 0.33
CA MET A 1 32.05 -11.12 0.36
C MET A 1 30.84 -10.47 1.03
N LYS A 2 30.98 -9.93 2.25
CA LYS A 2 29.89 -9.20 2.92
C LYS A 2 29.94 -7.74 2.45
N VAL A 3 28.90 -7.27 1.77
CA VAL A 3 28.73 -5.84 1.48
C VAL A 3 27.97 -5.24 2.65
N SER A 4 28.63 -4.40 3.44
CA SER A 4 27.99 -3.62 4.51
C SER A 4 27.52 -2.28 3.94
N TYR A 5 26.23 -1.98 4.10
CA TYR A 5 25.66 -0.69 3.74
C TYR A 5 25.99 0.35 4.81
N TYR A 6 26.68 1.43 4.42
CA TYR A 6 26.98 2.56 5.30
C TYR A 6 26.12 3.75 4.88
N ARG A 7 25.16 4.15 5.73
CA ARG A 7 24.37 5.38 5.54
C ARG A 7 25.18 6.55 6.10
N GLN A 8 25.57 7.48 5.24
CA GLN A 8 26.19 8.73 5.66
C GLN A 8 25.20 9.54 6.53
N PRO A 9 25.62 10.09 7.69
CA PRO A 9 24.75 10.85 8.59
C PRO A 9 24.25 12.17 7.97
N GLY A 10 22.99 12.50 8.24
CA GLY A 10 22.37 13.76 7.80
C GLY A 10 22.63 14.94 8.74
N TYR A 11 22.20 16.13 8.33
CA TYR A 11 22.23 17.33 9.19
C TYR A 11 21.55 17.07 10.55
N GLY A 12 22.28 17.31 11.64
CA GLY A 12 21.82 17.07 13.01
C GLY A 12 22.14 15.68 13.58
N GLU A 13 22.70 14.77 12.79
CA GLU A 13 23.19 13.46 13.25
C GLU A 13 24.71 13.50 13.55
N PRO A 14 25.22 12.76 14.55
CA PRO A 14 26.66 12.64 14.81
C PRO A 14 27.41 12.13 13.57
N GLY A 15 28.41 12.87 13.10
CA GLY A 15 29.17 12.54 11.88
C GLY A 15 28.62 13.16 10.58
N CYS A 16 27.72 14.14 10.67
CA CYS A 16 27.32 14.97 9.51
C CYS A 16 28.55 15.61 8.83
N GLU A 17 28.72 15.36 7.53
CA GLU A 17 29.91 15.80 6.80
C GLU A 17 29.97 17.32 6.61
N ASN A 18 31.20 17.82 6.37
CA ASN A 18 31.48 19.17 5.87
C ASN A 18 30.94 20.36 6.69
N LEU A 19 30.43 20.16 7.91
CA LEU A 19 30.05 21.27 8.81
C LEU A 19 31.19 22.27 9.05
N ILE A 20 32.44 21.80 9.02
CA ILE A 20 33.63 22.65 9.19
C ILE A 20 33.97 23.50 7.95
N ASN A 21 33.60 23.02 6.77
CA ASN A 21 33.89 23.68 5.49
C ASN A 21 32.71 24.54 4.98
N LEU A 22 31.55 24.41 5.61
CA LEU A 22 30.32 25.07 5.19
C LEU A 22 30.06 26.33 6.05
N PRO A 23 29.53 27.41 5.44
CA PRO A 23 29.14 28.60 6.19
C PRO A 23 28.14 28.28 7.29
N ARG A 24 28.27 28.97 8.43
CA ARG A 24 27.32 28.87 9.54
C ARG A 24 25.91 29.20 9.03
N GLY A 25 24.95 28.29 9.25
CA GLY A 25 23.58 28.45 8.80
C GLY A 25 23.27 27.93 7.38
N TYR A 26 24.24 27.32 6.69
CA TYR A 26 24.04 26.74 5.35
C TYR A 26 22.85 25.77 5.26
N TYR A 27 22.77 24.79 6.17
CA TYR A 27 21.65 23.84 6.20
C TYR A 27 20.32 24.48 6.63
N PRO A 28 20.24 25.28 7.72
CA PRO A 28 19.03 26.04 8.05
C PRO A 28 18.49 26.89 6.89
N ALA A 29 19.36 27.59 6.17
CA ALA A 29 18.97 28.41 5.02
C ALA A 29 18.41 27.55 3.87
N GLN A 30 19.05 26.41 3.58
CA GLN A 30 18.53 25.46 2.59
C GLN A 30 17.21 24.81 3.00
N ILE A 31 17.03 24.50 4.28
CA ILE A 31 15.76 23.97 4.82
C ILE A 31 14.67 25.00 4.59
N ALA A 32 14.88 26.25 5.01
CA ALA A 32 13.89 27.31 4.86
C ALA A 32 13.55 27.58 3.39
N ALA A 33 14.56 27.68 2.51
CA ALA A 33 14.35 27.92 1.09
C ALA A 33 13.59 26.78 0.40
N ASN A 34 13.94 25.52 0.69
CA ASN A 34 13.22 24.39 0.10
C ASN A 34 11.84 24.17 0.73
N GLN A 35 11.63 24.53 2.00
CA GLN A 35 10.31 24.49 2.66
C GLN A 35 9.35 25.48 2.01
N LEU A 36 9.80 26.72 1.77
CA LEU A 36 9.01 27.75 1.08
C LEU A 36 8.61 27.33 -0.34
N LEU A 37 9.44 26.52 -1.00
CA LEU A 37 9.18 25.99 -2.34
C LEU A 37 8.40 24.67 -2.33
N GLY A 38 7.96 24.17 -1.17
CA GLY A 38 7.27 22.87 -1.04
C GLY A 38 8.14 21.64 -1.35
N ARG A 39 9.47 21.80 -1.40
CA ARG A 39 10.44 20.77 -1.80
C ARG A 39 10.97 19.96 -0.62
N GLY A 40 10.05 19.42 0.19
CA GLY A 40 10.40 18.62 1.37
C GLY A 40 11.22 17.37 1.07
N ASP A 41 11.06 16.81 -0.13
CA ASP A 41 11.85 15.70 -0.69
C ASP A 41 13.32 16.09 -0.88
N LYS A 42 13.60 17.28 -1.42
CA LYS A 42 14.98 17.80 -1.53
C LYS A 42 15.62 17.98 -0.17
N ILE A 43 14.87 18.41 0.84
CA ILE A 43 15.37 18.54 2.21
C ILE A 43 15.72 17.16 2.77
N ALA A 44 14.80 16.20 2.67
CA ALA A 44 15.03 14.84 3.14
C ALA A 44 16.28 14.22 2.48
N ARG A 45 16.47 14.40 1.17
CA ARG A 45 17.62 13.88 0.42
C ARG A 45 18.93 14.62 0.68
N LEU A 46 18.94 15.93 0.46
CA LEU A 46 20.16 16.73 0.38
C LEU A 46 20.62 17.24 1.74
N VAL A 47 19.70 17.37 2.70
CA VAL A 47 19.99 17.88 4.04
C VAL A 47 20.07 16.74 5.05
N TYR A 48 19.08 15.85 5.08
CA TYR A 48 19.02 14.76 6.07
C TYR A 48 19.54 13.41 5.56
N ASN A 49 20.08 13.37 4.35
CA ASN A 49 20.60 12.17 3.70
C ASN A 49 19.67 10.95 3.84
N ARG A 50 18.38 11.19 3.63
CA ARG A 50 17.34 10.17 3.60
C ARG A 50 17.15 9.71 2.17
N ILE A 51 17.03 8.40 2.00
CA ILE A 51 16.60 7.83 0.73
C ILE A 51 15.18 8.30 0.48
N VAL A 52 14.98 9.05 -0.61
CA VAL A 52 13.67 9.46 -1.10
C VAL A 52 13.60 9.17 -2.58
N HIS A 53 12.45 8.70 -3.05
CA HIS A 53 12.21 8.56 -4.47
C HIS A 53 12.03 9.95 -5.11
N LEU A 54 12.65 10.16 -6.28
CA LEU A 54 12.42 11.38 -7.07
C LEU A 54 10.95 11.38 -7.53
N LYS A 55 10.21 12.43 -7.14
CA LYS A 55 8.80 12.59 -7.52
C LYS A 55 8.68 12.72 -9.04
N ALA A 56 7.95 11.80 -9.65
CA ALA A 56 7.62 11.87 -11.08
C ALA A 56 6.50 12.89 -11.38
N GLY A 57 5.76 13.29 -10.35
CA GLY A 57 4.60 14.18 -10.38
C GLY A 57 3.99 14.28 -8.98
N ASP A 58 2.71 14.64 -8.89
CA ASP A 58 1.97 14.71 -7.62
C ASP A 58 1.49 13.31 -7.20
N PRO A 59 2.03 12.71 -6.12
CA PRO A 59 1.63 11.37 -5.71
C PRO A 59 0.17 11.31 -5.28
N VAL A 60 -0.53 10.24 -5.67
CA VAL A 60 -1.98 10.08 -5.47
C VAL A 60 -2.38 10.08 -3.99
N PHE A 61 -1.54 9.49 -3.15
CA PHE A 61 -1.76 9.31 -1.71
C PHE A 61 -0.82 10.17 -0.85
N ALA A 62 -0.33 11.30 -1.38
CA ALA A 62 0.66 12.13 -0.70
C ALA A 62 0.21 12.68 0.67
N ARG A 63 -1.12 12.79 0.89
CA ARG A 63 -1.71 13.28 2.13
C ARG A 63 -1.83 12.17 3.18
N GLU A 64 -2.15 10.96 2.74
CA GLU A 64 -2.46 9.82 3.61
C GLU A 64 -1.21 8.98 3.90
N PHE A 65 -0.31 8.79 2.93
CA PHE A 65 0.85 7.92 3.08
C PHE A 65 2.01 8.59 3.83
N ASN A 66 2.37 8.01 4.97
CA ASN A 66 3.61 8.32 5.69
C ASN A 66 4.50 7.07 5.79
N ARG A 67 5.71 7.12 5.19
CA ARG A 67 6.69 6.01 5.24
C ARG A 67 6.98 5.54 6.66
N ARG A 68 7.10 6.46 7.63
CA ARG A 68 7.44 6.13 9.02
C ARG A 68 6.33 5.38 9.75
N VAL A 69 5.09 5.51 9.27
CA VAL A 69 3.92 4.86 9.86
C VAL A 69 3.62 3.57 9.11
N HIS A 70 3.63 3.61 7.78
CA HIS A 70 3.11 2.52 6.95
C HIS A 70 4.18 1.53 6.46
N VAL A 71 5.48 1.81 6.63
CA VAL A 71 6.55 0.89 6.24
C VAL A 71 7.24 0.37 7.49
N ALA A 72 7.29 -0.95 7.64
CA ALA A 72 7.96 -1.57 8.77
C ALA A 72 9.48 -1.39 8.70
N GLU A 73 10.14 -1.31 9.86
CA GLU A 73 11.60 -1.21 9.95
C GLU A 73 12.31 -2.51 9.54
N ALA A 74 11.63 -3.64 9.68
CA ALA A 74 12.11 -4.96 9.34
C ALA A 74 11.04 -5.76 8.59
N THR A 75 11.45 -6.90 8.02
CA THR A 75 10.56 -7.83 7.34
C THR A 75 9.38 -8.20 8.23
N VAL A 76 8.17 -8.09 7.67
CA VAL A 76 6.90 -8.36 8.36
C VAL A 76 6.62 -9.85 8.28
N PRO A 77 6.57 -10.57 9.42
CA PRO A 77 6.20 -11.98 9.40
C PRO A 77 4.69 -12.13 9.10
N PRO A 78 4.29 -13.21 8.40
CA PRO A 78 2.88 -13.54 8.27
C PRO A 78 2.28 -13.88 9.64
N LEU A 79 1.04 -13.46 9.86
CA LEU A 79 0.27 -13.79 11.05
C LEU A 79 -0.22 -15.25 10.98
N PRO A 80 0.08 -16.08 11.99
CA PRO A 80 -0.41 -17.47 12.06
C PRO A 80 -1.94 -17.54 12.01
N GLY A 81 -2.46 -18.51 11.25
CA GLY A 81 -3.91 -18.74 11.12
C GLY A 81 -4.65 -17.77 10.19
N VAL A 82 -4.01 -16.67 9.76
CA VAL A 82 -4.58 -15.73 8.80
C VAL A 82 -4.14 -16.12 7.38
N PRO A 83 -5.06 -16.36 6.44
CA PRO A 83 -4.71 -16.75 5.08
C PRO A 83 -4.12 -15.56 4.28
N LEU A 84 -3.31 -15.88 3.27
CA LEU A 84 -2.84 -14.91 2.29
C LEU A 84 -3.96 -14.51 1.34
N ARG A 85 -3.98 -13.23 0.99
CA ARG A 85 -4.79 -12.64 -0.08
C ARG A 85 -3.88 -12.00 -1.10
N ILE A 86 -4.24 -12.14 -2.38
CA ILE A 86 -3.38 -11.71 -3.48
C ILE A 86 -4.15 -10.73 -4.36
N GLY A 87 -3.65 -9.51 -4.47
CA GLY A 87 -4.09 -8.56 -5.50
C GLY A 87 -3.34 -8.81 -6.79
N LEU A 88 -4.03 -8.75 -7.92
CA LEU A 88 -3.48 -8.98 -9.24
C LEU A 88 -3.83 -7.81 -10.15
N ASP A 89 -2.84 -7.34 -10.90
CA ASP A 89 -3.05 -6.48 -12.04
C ASP A 89 -2.47 -7.17 -13.28
N GLN A 90 -3.30 -7.31 -14.30
CA GLN A 90 -2.88 -7.92 -15.55
C GLN A 90 -1.88 -7.00 -16.26
N GLY A 91 -2.22 -5.71 -16.34
CA GLY A 91 -1.43 -4.68 -17.01
C GLY A 91 -0.85 -5.12 -18.37
N LEU A 92 0.10 -4.33 -18.90
CA LEU A 92 1.03 -4.85 -19.91
C LEU A 92 2.16 -5.67 -19.27
N LYS A 93 2.37 -5.47 -17.97
CA LYS A 93 3.41 -6.09 -17.15
C LYS A 93 2.74 -6.52 -15.85
N GLY A 94 2.38 -7.80 -15.78
CA GLY A 94 1.67 -8.36 -14.64
C GLY A 94 2.31 -8.00 -13.29
N ALA A 95 1.47 -7.73 -12.32
CA ALA A 95 1.87 -7.42 -10.96
C ALA A 95 1.00 -8.18 -9.95
N ALA A 96 1.61 -8.59 -8.85
CA ALA A 96 0.92 -9.16 -7.70
C ALA A 96 1.35 -8.47 -6.41
N VAL A 97 0.38 -8.25 -5.51
CA VAL A 97 0.63 -7.77 -4.15
C VAL A 97 0.06 -8.78 -3.18
N ILE A 98 0.88 -9.26 -2.25
CA ILE A 98 0.54 -10.33 -1.32
C ILE A 98 0.38 -9.71 0.07
N GLY A 99 -0.76 -9.99 0.72
CA GLY A 99 -0.99 -9.49 2.06
C GLY A 99 -1.98 -10.33 2.87
N GLN A 100 -2.17 -9.90 4.11
CA GLN A 100 -3.16 -10.43 5.04
C GLN A 100 -4.09 -9.30 5.47
N CYS A 101 -5.36 -9.65 5.66
CA CYS A 101 -6.38 -8.75 6.19
C CYS A 101 -6.86 -9.33 7.53
N VAL A 102 -6.78 -8.54 8.59
CA VAL A 102 -7.33 -8.87 9.90
C VAL A 102 -8.45 -7.90 10.20
N ALA A 103 -9.61 -8.44 10.55
CA ALA A 103 -10.72 -7.66 11.08
C ALA A 103 -10.80 -7.87 12.58
N GLU A 104 -10.63 -6.82 13.36
CA GLU A 104 -10.79 -6.82 14.81
C GLU A 104 -12.05 -6.06 15.21
N GLY A 105 -12.64 -6.42 16.36
CA GLY A 105 -13.85 -5.80 16.87
C GLY A 105 -15.13 -6.17 16.12
N THR A 106 -16.24 -5.57 16.53
CA THR A 106 -17.58 -5.89 16.02
C THR A 106 -18.43 -4.64 15.84
N GLY A 107 -19.33 -4.64 14.84
CA GLY A 107 -20.23 -3.52 14.59
C GLY A 107 -19.48 -2.24 14.26
N TRP A 108 -19.76 -1.17 15.00
CA TRP A 108 -19.13 0.15 14.85
C TRP A 108 -17.64 0.17 15.25
N ASP A 109 -17.20 -0.78 16.09
CA ASP A 109 -15.81 -0.91 16.49
C ASP A 109 -15.03 -1.89 15.60
N ARG A 110 -15.50 -2.15 14.38
CA ARG A 110 -14.78 -3.02 13.44
C ARG A 110 -13.60 -2.25 12.84
N HIS A 111 -12.39 -2.78 13.02
CA HIS A 111 -11.15 -2.24 12.46
C HIS A 111 -10.54 -3.23 11.49
N ILE A 112 -10.05 -2.72 10.37
CA ILE A 112 -9.39 -3.51 9.34
C ILE A 112 -7.91 -3.16 9.37
N HIS A 113 -7.07 -4.18 9.52
CA HIS A 113 -5.62 -4.07 9.47
C HIS A 113 -5.09 -4.88 8.29
N TRP A 114 -4.42 -4.18 7.39
CA TRP A 114 -3.72 -4.75 6.25
C TRP A 114 -2.23 -4.91 6.55
N ARG A 115 -1.70 -6.09 6.25
CA ARG A 115 -0.27 -6.37 6.24
C ARG A 115 0.13 -6.77 4.84
N ILE A 116 0.91 -5.94 4.15
CA ILE A 116 1.51 -6.30 2.87
C ILE A 116 2.83 -6.99 3.16
N LEU A 117 2.94 -8.25 2.74
CA LEU A 117 4.06 -9.13 3.05
C LEU A 117 5.07 -9.23 1.89
N GLY A 118 4.61 -8.93 0.68
CA GLY A 118 5.47 -8.91 -0.49
C GLY A 118 4.74 -8.47 -1.76
N GLU A 119 5.53 -8.36 -2.81
CA GLU A 119 5.08 -8.01 -4.16
C GLU A 119 5.85 -8.85 -5.17
N LEU A 120 5.23 -9.08 -6.34
CA LEU A 120 5.87 -9.70 -7.49
C LEU A 120 5.58 -8.85 -8.73
N HIS A 121 6.64 -8.33 -9.36
CA HIS A 121 6.51 -7.53 -10.57
C HIS A 121 7.78 -7.63 -11.42
N PHE A 122 7.60 -7.79 -12.73
CA PHE A 122 8.70 -7.93 -13.70
C PHE A 122 8.70 -6.72 -14.65
N PRO A 123 9.32 -5.59 -14.29
CA PRO A 123 9.24 -4.36 -15.08
C PRO A 123 9.94 -4.46 -16.45
N ALA A 124 10.81 -5.45 -16.66
CA ALA A 124 11.52 -5.65 -17.92
C ALA A 124 10.84 -6.67 -18.86
N GLU A 125 9.85 -7.42 -18.37
CA GLU A 125 9.32 -8.59 -19.06
C GLU A 125 7.81 -8.48 -19.28
N ARG A 126 7.37 -9.00 -20.43
CA ARG A 126 5.95 -9.19 -20.74
C ARG A 126 5.66 -10.69 -20.69
N LEU A 127 5.23 -11.16 -19.53
CA LEU A 127 4.99 -12.58 -19.29
C LEU A 127 3.58 -12.97 -19.74
N LEU A 128 3.46 -14.14 -20.36
CA LEU A 128 2.17 -14.78 -20.58
C LEU A 128 1.55 -15.17 -19.24
N ALA A 129 0.21 -15.16 -19.16
CA ALA A 129 -0.55 -15.43 -17.94
C ALA A 129 -0.11 -16.71 -17.20
N ARG A 130 0.10 -17.81 -17.92
CA ARG A 130 0.56 -19.08 -17.33
C ARG A 130 1.96 -18.97 -16.72
N VAL A 131 2.88 -18.28 -17.41
CA VAL A 131 4.25 -18.09 -16.92
C VAL A 131 4.25 -17.20 -15.69
N PHE A 132 3.49 -16.10 -15.71
CA PHE A 132 3.33 -15.25 -14.53
C PHE A 132 2.75 -16.04 -13.34
N GLY A 133 1.71 -16.85 -13.57
CA GLY A 133 1.11 -17.70 -12.53
C GLY A 133 2.09 -18.73 -11.96
N GLN A 134 2.94 -19.35 -12.79
CA GLN A 134 3.99 -20.25 -12.30
C GLN A 134 5.02 -19.51 -11.44
N ARG A 135 5.52 -18.35 -11.91
CA ARG A 135 6.45 -17.52 -11.12
C ARG A 135 5.84 -17.07 -9.79
N LEU A 136 4.53 -16.81 -9.77
CA LEU A 136 3.80 -16.48 -8.56
C LEU A 136 3.70 -17.68 -7.61
N ALA A 137 3.39 -18.88 -8.10
CA ALA A 137 3.45 -20.09 -7.28
C ALA A 137 4.84 -20.32 -6.68
N ASP A 138 5.89 -20.22 -7.49
CA ASP A 138 7.27 -20.41 -7.05
C ASP A 138 7.63 -19.39 -5.94
N TYR A 139 7.27 -18.12 -6.14
CA TYR A 139 7.49 -17.05 -5.16
C TYR A 139 6.75 -17.29 -3.84
N LEU A 140 5.49 -17.74 -3.91
CA LEU A 140 4.67 -18.04 -2.73
C LEU A 140 5.23 -19.24 -1.95
N GLU A 141 5.66 -20.30 -2.63
CA GLU A 141 6.23 -21.49 -1.99
C GLU A 141 7.62 -21.19 -1.40
N GLU A 142 8.43 -20.35 -2.04
CA GLU A 142 9.72 -19.92 -1.50
C GLU A 142 9.55 -19.07 -0.23
N ARG A 143 8.60 -18.13 -0.22
CA ARG A 143 8.46 -17.15 0.86
C ARG A 143 7.56 -17.63 2.01
N TRP A 144 6.51 -18.37 1.68
CA TRP A 144 5.47 -18.81 2.61
C TRP A 144 5.03 -20.25 2.29
N PRO A 145 5.95 -21.22 2.42
CA PRO A 145 5.70 -22.62 2.05
C PRO A 145 4.48 -23.17 2.79
N GLY A 146 3.56 -23.77 2.03
CA GLY A 146 2.34 -24.38 2.56
C GLY A 146 1.34 -23.41 3.22
N TRP A 147 1.53 -22.08 3.12
CA TRP A 147 0.61 -21.12 3.72
C TRP A 147 -0.73 -21.11 3.00
N ARG A 148 -1.82 -21.08 3.76
CA ARG A 148 -3.16 -21.05 3.17
C ARG A 148 -3.38 -19.77 2.38
N ILE A 149 -3.83 -19.91 1.14
CA ILE A 149 -4.26 -18.80 0.27
C ILE A 149 -5.79 -18.76 0.24
N GLU A 150 -6.39 -17.62 0.57
CA GLU A 150 -7.84 -17.41 0.51
C GLU A 150 -8.34 -17.24 -0.92
N GLY A 151 -7.56 -16.52 -1.73
CA GLY A 151 -7.84 -16.27 -3.14
C GLY A 151 -7.02 -15.12 -3.71
N GLY A 152 -7.19 -14.90 -5.01
CA GLY A 152 -6.72 -13.71 -5.71
C GLY A 152 -7.86 -12.77 -6.08
N TRP A 153 -7.57 -11.48 -6.23
CA TRP A 153 -8.49 -10.45 -6.71
C TRP A 153 -7.81 -9.66 -7.82
N GLY A 154 -8.40 -9.69 -9.01
CA GLY A 154 -7.93 -8.93 -10.17
C GLY A 154 -9.06 -8.15 -10.82
N ASP A 155 -8.72 -7.36 -11.82
CA ASP A 155 -9.68 -6.54 -12.53
C ASP A 155 -10.83 -7.37 -13.14
N MET A 156 -12.03 -6.78 -13.13
CA MET A 156 -13.10 -7.15 -14.07
C MET A 156 -12.86 -6.27 -15.29
N ALA A 157 -12.45 -6.81 -16.44
CA ALA A 157 -12.55 -6.00 -17.65
C ALA A 157 -14.03 -5.73 -17.90
N GLY A 158 -14.39 -4.45 -17.93
CA GLY A 158 -15.70 -3.98 -18.39
C GLY A 158 -15.62 -2.57 -18.99
N GLU A 159 -14.42 -2.13 -19.41
CA GLU A 159 -14.21 -0.78 -19.93
C GLU A 159 -13.38 -0.73 -21.22
N GLN A 160 -13.51 -1.77 -22.05
CA GLN A 160 -13.77 -1.51 -23.46
C GLN A 160 -15.15 -2.09 -23.69
N GLY A 161 -16.09 -1.35 -24.27
CA GLY A 161 -17.46 -1.82 -24.53
C GLY A 161 -17.55 -2.98 -25.54
N SER A 162 -16.53 -3.84 -25.62
CA SER A 162 -16.45 -5.07 -26.37
C SER A 162 -16.38 -6.24 -25.39
N SER A 163 -17.22 -7.25 -25.61
CA SER A 163 -17.20 -8.53 -24.89
C SER A 163 -15.80 -9.17 -24.87
N LEU A 164 -14.94 -8.84 -25.85
CA LEU A 164 -13.60 -9.37 -26.02
C LEU A 164 -12.64 -9.00 -24.88
N ALA A 165 -12.65 -7.75 -24.39
CA ALA A 165 -11.76 -7.35 -23.30
C ALA A 165 -12.14 -8.04 -21.98
N GLU A 166 -13.45 -8.22 -21.74
CA GLU A 166 -13.98 -8.96 -20.59
C GLU A 166 -13.51 -10.42 -20.62
N GLU A 167 -13.65 -11.07 -21.78
CA GLU A 167 -13.19 -12.44 -22.02
C GLU A 167 -11.68 -12.60 -21.85
N GLU A 168 -10.87 -11.62 -22.29
CA GLU A 168 -9.42 -11.65 -22.15
C GLU A 168 -8.96 -11.58 -20.69
N ASN A 169 -9.51 -10.67 -19.87
CA ASN A 169 -9.12 -10.56 -18.47
C ASN A 169 -9.64 -11.71 -17.62
N GLU A 170 -10.87 -12.19 -17.87
CA GLU A 170 -11.35 -13.41 -17.23
C GLU A 170 -10.47 -14.60 -17.60
N THR A 171 -10.03 -14.68 -18.86
CA THR A 171 -9.08 -15.70 -19.32
C THR A 171 -7.75 -15.56 -18.61
N TRP A 172 -7.19 -14.35 -18.48
CA TRP A 172 -5.93 -14.12 -17.78
C TRP A 172 -6.03 -14.53 -16.30
N ASN A 173 -7.06 -14.06 -15.59
CA ASN A 173 -7.32 -14.39 -14.19
C ASN A 173 -7.43 -15.91 -13.99
N ARG A 174 -8.15 -16.59 -14.89
CA ARG A 174 -8.30 -18.05 -14.88
C ARG A 174 -6.95 -18.75 -15.10
N LEU A 175 -6.16 -18.32 -16.07
CA LEU A 175 -4.87 -18.94 -16.41
C LEU A 175 -3.82 -18.74 -15.30
N VAL A 176 -3.78 -17.55 -14.71
CA VAL A 176 -2.94 -17.27 -13.55
C VAL A 176 -3.37 -18.13 -12.37
N GLY A 177 -4.66 -18.15 -12.03
CA GLY A 177 -5.16 -18.97 -10.92
C GLY A 177 -4.90 -20.47 -11.09
N GLN A 178 -5.07 -20.99 -12.30
CA GLN A 178 -4.75 -22.39 -12.62
C GLN A 178 -3.27 -22.71 -12.40
N SER A 179 -2.39 -21.83 -12.83
CA SER A 179 -0.93 -22.07 -12.76
C SER A 179 -0.39 -21.78 -11.36
N ALA A 180 -0.99 -20.84 -10.63
CA ALA A 180 -0.59 -20.43 -9.30
C ALA A 180 -1.20 -21.30 -8.17
N GLY A 181 -2.16 -22.17 -8.49
CA GLY A 181 -2.76 -23.11 -7.55
C GLY A 181 -3.86 -22.53 -6.64
N PHE A 182 -4.45 -21.38 -6.98
CA PHE A 182 -5.54 -20.78 -6.21
C PHE A 182 -6.59 -20.10 -7.10
N ARG A 183 -7.79 -19.89 -6.56
CA ARG A 183 -8.87 -19.23 -7.30
C ARG A 183 -8.66 -17.72 -7.34
N VAL A 184 -8.57 -17.15 -8.55
CA VAL A 184 -8.68 -15.71 -8.78
C VAL A 184 -10.15 -15.35 -8.96
N ARG A 185 -10.61 -14.38 -8.18
CA ARG A 185 -11.96 -13.82 -8.22
C ARG A 185 -11.87 -12.46 -8.93
N PRO A 186 -12.73 -12.20 -9.90
CA PRO A 186 -12.69 -10.90 -10.54
C PRO A 186 -13.39 -9.86 -9.63
N GLN A 187 -12.87 -8.64 -9.59
CA GLN A 187 -13.33 -7.59 -8.67
C GLN A 187 -14.63 -6.94 -9.15
N LYS A 188 -15.76 -7.43 -8.64
CA LYS A 188 -17.10 -6.94 -9.00
C LYS A 188 -17.51 -5.67 -8.24
N ILE A 189 -16.85 -5.36 -7.13
CA ILE A 189 -17.17 -4.18 -6.32
C ILE A 189 -16.61 -2.95 -7.02
N GLY A 190 -17.43 -1.90 -7.18
CA GLY A 190 -17.00 -0.64 -7.80
C GLY A 190 -16.96 -0.64 -9.33
N ALA A 191 -17.13 -1.80 -9.98
CA ALA A 191 -16.90 -1.98 -11.43
C ALA A 191 -15.52 -1.43 -11.83
N ASN A 192 -15.37 -0.81 -13.01
CA ASN A 192 -14.07 -0.24 -13.40
C ASN A 192 -13.76 1.14 -12.79
N ARG A 193 -14.61 1.65 -11.89
CA ARG A 193 -14.40 2.99 -11.34
C ARG A 193 -13.12 3.01 -10.51
N ILE A 194 -12.26 3.97 -10.80
CA ILE A 194 -11.03 4.19 -10.02
C ILE A 194 -11.34 4.69 -8.59
N GLN A 195 -12.43 5.44 -8.39
CA GLN A 195 -12.69 6.07 -7.10
C GLN A 195 -12.85 5.05 -5.94
N PRO A 196 -13.69 4.00 -6.05
CA PRO A 196 -13.80 2.99 -4.97
C PRO A 196 -12.47 2.31 -4.64
N ARG A 197 -11.61 2.09 -5.65
CA ARG A 197 -10.26 1.54 -5.48
C ARG A 197 -9.36 2.47 -4.67
N LEU A 198 -9.36 3.77 -5.00
CA LEU A 198 -8.59 4.76 -4.26
C LEU A 198 -9.11 4.94 -2.84
N GLU A 199 -10.43 4.94 -2.63
CA GLU A 199 -11.03 5.03 -1.30
C GLU A 199 -10.71 3.82 -0.42
N ALA A 200 -10.63 2.62 -1.00
CA ALA A 200 -10.20 1.43 -0.26
C ALA A 200 -8.77 1.57 0.29
N VAL A 201 -7.86 2.14 -0.50
CA VAL A 201 -6.48 2.39 -0.08
C VAL A 201 -6.40 3.53 0.93
N ARG A 202 -7.13 4.64 0.71
CA ARG A 202 -7.20 5.76 1.67
C ARG A 202 -7.70 5.28 3.03
N ALA A 203 -8.77 4.49 3.05
CA ALA A 203 -9.32 3.95 4.29
C ALA A 203 -8.31 3.10 5.07
N ALA A 204 -7.45 2.33 4.37
CA ALA A 204 -6.39 1.56 5.02
C ALA A 204 -5.27 2.45 5.58
N LEU A 205 -4.91 3.54 4.87
CA LEU A 205 -3.87 4.48 5.29
C LEU A 205 -4.33 5.42 6.43
N GLU A 206 -5.58 5.86 6.40
CA GLU A 206 -6.16 6.79 7.38
C GLU A 206 -6.72 6.06 8.61
N ALA A 207 -6.81 4.72 8.58
CA ALA A 207 -7.34 3.95 9.69
C ALA A 207 -6.53 4.18 10.98
N PRO A 208 -7.21 4.44 12.13
CA PRO A 208 -6.55 4.75 13.39
C PRO A 208 -5.56 3.66 13.82
N THR A 209 -4.42 4.09 14.35
CA THR A 209 -3.45 3.15 14.93
C THR A 209 -4.00 2.58 16.24
N ARG A 210 -4.07 1.25 16.34
CA ARG A 210 -4.51 0.53 17.55
C ARG A 210 -3.46 -0.48 17.97
N GLY A 211 -3.11 -0.48 19.25
CA GLY A 211 -2.07 -1.39 19.78
C GLY A 211 -0.70 -1.22 19.10
N GLY A 212 -0.39 -0.02 18.59
CA GLY A 212 0.83 0.25 17.82
C GLY A 212 0.79 -0.24 16.37
N LEU A 213 -0.34 -0.77 15.89
CA LEU A 213 -0.51 -1.23 14.52
C LEU A 213 -1.31 -0.22 13.70
N PRO A 214 -0.75 0.34 12.61
CA PRO A 214 -1.51 1.16 11.66
C PRO A 214 -2.54 0.31 10.91
N GLY A 215 -3.48 0.98 10.22
CA GLY A 215 -4.43 0.30 9.34
C GLY A 215 -3.77 -0.38 8.13
N LEU A 216 -2.60 0.10 7.71
CA LEU A 216 -1.76 -0.51 6.68
C LEU A 216 -0.31 -0.59 7.15
N LEU A 217 0.26 -1.79 7.13
CA LEU A 217 1.69 -2.02 7.35
C LEU A 217 2.29 -2.74 6.14
N ILE A 218 3.39 -2.21 5.62
CA ILE A 218 4.06 -2.70 4.40
C ILE A 218 5.44 -3.23 4.75
N ASP A 219 5.74 -4.45 4.27
CA ASP A 219 7.09 -5.02 4.31
C ASP A 219 8.09 -4.15 3.53
N PRO A 220 9.27 -3.83 4.10
CA PRO A 220 10.26 -2.99 3.42
C PRO A 220 10.82 -3.59 2.11
N GLY A 221 10.59 -4.89 1.87
CA GLY A 221 10.90 -5.57 0.62
C GLY A 221 9.95 -5.24 -0.55
N ALA A 222 8.76 -4.66 -0.29
CA ALA A 222 7.81 -4.23 -1.32
C ALA A 222 8.20 -2.87 -1.94
N LYS A 223 9.36 -2.85 -2.60
CA LYS A 223 10.03 -1.64 -3.08
C LYS A 223 9.24 -0.87 -4.14
N PHE A 224 8.57 -1.56 -5.07
CA PHE A 224 7.75 -0.91 -6.11
C PHE A 224 6.50 -0.29 -5.51
N LEU A 225 5.84 -0.99 -4.58
CA LEU A 225 4.68 -0.46 -3.87
C LEU A 225 5.05 0.79 -3.05
N ILE A 226 6.15 0.73 -2.30
CA ILE A 226 6.67 1.88 -1.53
C ILE A 226 7.01 3.05 -2.47
N ALA A 227 7.68 2.77 -3.58
CA ALA A 227 7.99 3.81 -4.57
C ALA A 227 6.74 4.41 -5.22
N GLY A 228 5.71 3.58 -5.46
CA GLY A 228 4.40 3.99 -5.91
C GLY A 228 3.78 5.01 -4.96
N PHE A 229 3.69 4.67 -3.67
CA PHE A 229 3.15 5.57 -2.64
C PHE A 229 3.95 6.87 -2.49
N GLU A 230 5.28 6.81 -2.51
CA GLU A 230 6.12 7.99 -2.22
C GLU A 230 6.21 8.97 -3.39
N ALA A 231 6.22 8.49 -4.63
CA ALA A 231 6.70 9.31 -5.75
C ALA A 231 6.26 8.88 -7.16
N ARG A 232 5.82 7.63 -7.36
CA ARG A 232 5.71 7.04 -8.71
C ARG A 232 4.29 6.62 -9.10
N TYR A 233 3.33 6.66 -8.19
CA TYR A 233 1.91 6.62 -8.52
C TYR A 233 1.36 8.02 -8.43
N VAL A 234 1.37 8.71 -9.57
CA VAL A 234 1.14 10.16 -9.64
C VAL A 234 -0.07 10.46 -10.50
N TRP A 235 -0.68 11.61 -10.26
CA TRP A 235 -1.77 12.10 -11.09
C TRP A 235 -1.28 12.60 -12.44
N THR A 236 -2.06 12.35 -13.49
CA THR A 236 -1.97 12.98 -14.82
C THR A 236 -3.34 13.53 -15.21
N GLU A 237 -3.36 14.45 -16.18
CA GLU A 237 -4.57 14.88 -16.86
C GLU A 237 -4.77 14.03 -18.12
N GLU A 238 -5.98 13.50 -18.29
CA GLU A 238 -6.45 12.96 -19.55
C GLU A 238 -7.58 13.84 -20.09
N VAL A 239 -7.59 14.01 -21.41
CA VAL A 239 -8.65 14.75 -22.11
C VAL A 239 -9.59 13.73 -22.71
N ASN A 240 -10.87 13.76 -22.32
CA ASN A 240 -11.88 12.89 -22.91
C ASN A 240 -12.20 13.30 -24.36
N ALA A 241 -12.97 12.47 -25.08
CA ALA A 241 -13.37 12.77 -26.46
C ALA A 241 -14.18 14.08 -26.60
N SER A 242 -14.75 14.59 -25.50
CA SER A 242 -15.52 15.83 -25.41
C SER A 242 -14.66 17.06 -25.09
N GLY A 243 -13.35 16.89 -24.86
CA GLY A 243 -12.42 17.97 -24.50
C GLY A 243 -12.32 18.26 -22.99
N ASP A 244 -13.09 17.55 -22.14
CA ASP A 244 -13.01 17.72 -20.69
C ASP A 244 -11.75 17.05 -20.13
N LYS A 245 -11.08 17.77 -19.24
CA LYS A 245 -9.94 17.28 -18.50
C LYS A 245 -10.39 16.49 -17.28
N ARG A 246 -9.92 15.25 -17.15
CA ARG A 246 -10.10 14.42 -15.96
C ARG A 246 -8.74 14.07 -15.36
N LYS A 247 -8.66 14.16 -14.03
CA LYS A 247 -7.48 13.75 -13.27
C LYS A 247 -7.55 12.23 -13.02
N VAL A 248 -6.54 11.50 -13.49
CA VAL A 248 -6.43 10.04 -13.36
C VAL A 248 -5.00 9.63 -12.97
N PRO A 249 -4.77 8.45 -12.40
CA PRO A 249 -3.40 7.98 -12.14
C PRO A 249 -2.64 7.69 -13.45
N ASP A 250 -1.39 8.12 -13.55
CA ASP A 250 -0.52 7.87 -14.70
C ASP A 250 -0.09 6.41 -14.76
N LYS A 251 -0.57 5.68 -15.78
CA LYS A 251 -0.27 4.26 -16.02
C LYS A 251 1.05 4.01 -16.75
N ARG A 252 1.78 5.04 -17.16
CA ARG A 252 3.05 4.91 -17.90
C ARG A 252 4.19 4.42 -17.00
N LEU A 253 4.08 4.66 -15.70
CA LEU A 253 5.07 4.23 -14.70
C LEU A 253 4.80 2.79 -14.27
N THR A 254 5.86 1.98 -14.15
CA THR A 254 5.73 0.55 -13.90
C THR A 254 5.13 0.25 -12.52
N GLU A 255 5.36 1.13 -11.54
CA GLU A 255 4.79 1.07 -10.20
C GLU A 255 3.26 1.19 -10.19
N ALA A 256 2.66 1.74 -11.25
CA ALA A 256 1.21 1.82 -11.37
C ALA A 256 0.56 0.43 -11.38
N ASN A 257 1.18 -0.57 -12.02
CA ASN A 257 0.64 -1.94 -12.04
C ASN A 257 0.62 -2.54 -10.62
N VAL A 258 1.68 -2.32 -9.84
CA VAL A 258 1.77 -2.81 -8.45
C VAL A 258 0.76 -2.10 -7.56
N MET A 259 0.57 -0.80 -7.75
CA MET A 259 -0.41 0.00 -7.02
C MET A 259 -1.85 -0.38 -7.36
N ASP A 260 -2.13 -0.73 -8.61
CA ASP A 260 -3.44 -1.22 -9.03
C ASP A 260 -3.71 -2.61 -8.44
N ALA A 261 -2.73 -3.51 -8.43
CA ALA A 261 -2.83 -4.79 -7.74
C ALA A 261 -3.13 -4.61 -6.24
N ALA A 262 -2.46 -3.68 -5.55
CA ALA A 262 -2.75 -3.34 -4.16
C ALA A 262 -4.18 -2.78 -3.97
N GLN A 263 -4.66 -1.97 -4.91
CA GLN A 263 -6.03 -1.47 -4.88
C GLN A 263 -7.06 -2.60 -5.00
N TYR A 264 -6.87 -3.54 -5.92
CA TYR A 264 -7.76 -4.70 -6.06
C TYR A 264 -7.75 -5.58 -4.82
N LEU A 265 -6.57 -5.76 -4.21
CA LEU A 265 -6.42 -6.44 -2.91
C LEU A 265 -7.25 -5.75 -1.83
N MET A 266 -7.06 -4.44 -1.62
CA MET A 266 -7.74 -3.73 -0.52
C MET A 266 -9.24 -3.60 -0.76
N LEU A 267 -9.66 -3.43 -2.01
CA LEU A 267 -11.07 -3.37 -2.39
C LEU A 267 -11.79 -4.70 -2.10
N SER A 268 -11.08 -5.83 -1.98
CA SER A 268 -11.68 -7.13 -1.63
C SER A 268 -12.37 -7.16 -0.26
N GLU A 269 -12.00 -6.26 0.66
CA GLU A 269 -12.61 -6.18 2.00
C GLU A 269 -13.76 -5.16 2.09
N VAL A 270 -13.87 -4.26 1.11
CA VAL A 270 -14.90 -3.21 1.11
C VAL A 270 -16.27 -3.84 0.84
N ARG A 271 -17.29 -3.48 1.62
CA ARG A 271 -18.66 -3.98 1.39
C ARG A 271 -19.27 -3.30 0.16
N GLY A 272 -20.17 -4.00 -0.54
CA GLY A 272 -20.69 -3.67 -1.88
C GLY A 272 -21.35 -2.30 -2.11
N SER A 273 -21.45 -1.42 -1.10
CA SER A 273 -21.81 -0.01 -1.28
C SER A 273 -20.67 0.86 -1.80
N GLY A 274 -19.44 0.33 -1.90
CA GLY A 274 -18.26 1.11 -2.31
C GLY A 274 -17.77 2.10 -1.24
N LEU A 275 -18.32 1.99 -0.02
CA LEU A 275 -17.94 2.76 1.15
C LEU A 275 -17.04 1.90 2.03
N SER A 276 -15.92 2.46 2.48
CA SER A 276 -15.14 1.85 3.56
C SER A 276 -16.01 1.74 4.82
N PRO A 277 -15.71 0.84 5.77
CA PRO A 277 -16.42 0.78 7.05
C PRO A 277 -16.48 2.11 7.83
N HIS A 278 -15.62 3.07 7.46
CA HIS A 278 -15.49 4.39 8.10
C HIS A 278 -16.01 5.55 7.25
N SER A 279 -16.58 5.28 6.07
CA SER A 279 -17.17 6.34 5.26
C SER A 279 -18.46 6.80 5.93
N PHE A 280 -18.44 8.01 6.50
CA PHE A 280 -19.58 8.62 7.17
C PHE A 280 -20.82 8.59 6.25
N PRO A 281 -21.89 7.87 6.63
CA PRO A 281 -23.18 8.09 6.03
C PRO A 281 -23.74 9.38 6.64
N GLU A 282 -24.04 10.37 5.81
CA GLU A 282 -25.01 11.39 6.22
C GLU A 282 -26.30 10.66 6.62
N THR A 283 -26.61 10.76 7.92
CA THR A 283 -27.91 10.56 8.56
C THR A 283 -28.87 9.56 7.92
N ARG A 284 -29.15 8.45 8.62
CA ARG A 284 -30.53 7.94 8.72
C ARG A 284 -30.79 7.23 10.03
N ALA A 285 -31.99 7.51 10.51
CA ALA A 285 -32.50 7.30 11.86
C ALA A 285 -32.80 5.83 12.20
N GLY A 286 -32.68 5.54 13.50
CA GLY A 286 -33.64 4.75 14.28
C GLY A 286 -33.84 3.28 13.93
N GLY A 287 -33.31 2.41 14.78
CA GLY A 287 -33.69 0.99 14.82
C GLY A 287 -32.95 0.26 15.93
N ALA A 288 -33.49 0.31 17.15
CA ALA A 288 -33.04 -0.49 18.30
C ALA A 288 -33.45 -1.96 18.14
N GLU A 289 -32.72 -2.88 18.80
CA GLU A 289 -33.17 -4.14 19.46
C GLU A 289 -31.94 -5.05 19.80
N PRO A 290 -32.02 -6.03 20.74
CA PRO A 290 -31.25 -6.01 21.99
C PRO A 290 -30.26 -7.19 22.17
N GLY A 291 -29.42 -7.09 23.21
CA GLY A 291 -28.16 -7.82 23.37
C GLY A 291 -28.18 -9.20 24.06
N VAL A 292 -26.98 -9.78 24.16
CA VAL A 292 -26.63 -11.03 24.90
C VAL A 292 -25.15 -10.93 25.36
N PRO A 293 -24.74 -11.51 26.52
CA PRO A 293 -23.79 -10.89 27.45
C PRO A 293 -22.30 -11.21 27.26
N SER A 294 -21.48 -10.35 27.88
CA SER A 294 -20.03 -10.36 27.95
C SER A 294 -19.45 -11.61 28.64
N ARG A 295 -18.41 -12.21 28.05
CA ARG A 295 -17.46 -13.06 28.78
C ARG A 295 -16.12 -12.34 28.94
N ARG A 296 -15.76 -12.06 30.20
CA ARG A 296 -14.38 -11.86 30.68
C ARG A 296 -13.56 -13.09 30.26
N GLY A 297 -12.30 -13.08 29.88
CA GLY A 297 -11.23 -12.09 29.82
C GLY A 297 -9.96 -12.93 29.73
N ALA A 298 -9.09 -12.67 28.77
CA ALA A 298 -7.74 -13.23 28.72
C ALA A 298 -6.78 -12.06 28.46
N PRO A 299 -5.64 -11.98 29.16
CA PRO A 299 -4.72 -10.87 28.97
C PRO A 299 -4.10 -10.93 27.57
N PRO A 300 -3.90 -9.78 26.90
CA PRO A 300 -3.24 -9.73 25.61
C PRO A 300 -1.78 -10.22 25.74
N PRO A 301 -1.24 -10.92 24.73
CA PRO A 301 0.17 -11.28 24.71
C PRO A 301 1.05 -10.03 24.70
N PRO A 302 2.29 -10.10 25.23
CA PRO A 302 3.14 -8.93 25.39
C PRO A 302 3.47 -8.33 24.02
N GLY A 303 3.13 -7.06 23.84
CA GLY A 303 3.44 -6.30 22.64
C GLY A 303 4.96 -6.20 22.41
N LEU A 304 5.35 -6.13 21.14
CA LEU A 304 6.73 -5.86 20.75
C LEU A 304 7.16 -4.51 21.34
N VAL A 305 8.29 -4.53 22.04
CA VAL A 305 8.89 -3.36 22.69
C VAL A 305 9.49 -2.47 21.61
N THR A 306 8.83 -1.35 21.30
CA THR A 306 9.44 -0.26 20.55
C THR A 306 10.22 0.61 21.54
N GLY A 307 11.50 0.85 21.29
CA GLY A 307 12.36 1.71 22.13
C GLY A 307 12.00 3.20 22.12
N TYR A 308 10.78 3.57 21.69
CA TYR A 308 10.30 4.94 21.56
C TYR A 308 8.88 5.06 22.12
N ASP A 309 8.65 6.13 22.87
CA ASP A 309 7.33 6.55 23.37
C ASP A 309 6.51 7.13 22.21
N ILE A 310 5.54 6.34 21.74
CA ILE A 310 4.65 6.67 20.62
C ILE A 310 3.69 7.82 20.97
N LEU A 311 3.53 8.13 22.27
CA LEU A 311 2.70 9.24 22.75
C LEU A 311 3.43 10.59 22.78
N ASN A 312 4.75 10.60 22.56
CA ASN A 312 5.55 11.83 22.53
C ASN A 312 6.30 11.97 21.20
N PRO A 313 5.62 12.44 20.12
CA PRO A 313 6.22 12.55 18.80
C PRO A 313 7.32 13.62 18.68
N ASN A 314 7.56 14.44 19.72
CA ASN A 314 8.49 15.57 19.71
C ASN A 314 9.45 15.56 20.92
N GLY A 315 9.97 14.39 21.31
CA GLY A 315 10.87 14.20 22.46
C GLY A 315 11.79 15.39 22.78
N GLY A 316 11.34 16.24 23.70
CA GLY A 316 12.14 17.23 24.39
C GLY A 316 12.63 16.62 25.69
N LEU A 317 13.95 16.64 25.90
CA LEU A 317 14.57 16.27 27.16
C LEU A 317 14.10 17.23 28.26
N ASN A 318 13.63 16.67 29.36
CA ASN A 318 14.02 17.10 30.70
C ASN A 318 14.57 15.88 31.42
#